data_AF-A0A1T5E2J4-F1
#
_entry.id   AF-A0A1T5E2J4-F1
#
_cell.length_a   1.000
_cell.length_b   1.000
_cell.length_c   1.000
_cell.angle_alpha   90.00
_cell.angle_beta   90.00
_cell.angle_gamma   90.00
#
_symmetry.space_group_name_H-M   'P 1'
#
loop_
_entity.id
_entity.type
_entity.pdbx_description
1 polymer ?
#
loop_
_entity_poly.entity_id
_entity_poly.type
_entity_poly.pdbx_seq_one_letter_code
_entity_poly.pdbx_strand_id
1 'polypeptide(L)'
;MTRYIVTFLLFVLCFLPSVEAQTKIEVGENFLNQHQIKRAKNVFEELSNNKKAIEYLGDIASFEKRWDDAIKYYEELVENDPDSAVYNFKLGGALGMKAMEASKFKAALMVGDIKTYLNKTAELDKNHSEVRRALVELYMQLPSFIGGDEEIAQQYVNELKSINKVDAYLAQAYINKAKDEQDEMQEAVSSALHYAQNNPKLIERNYLNYELGERAATLKIMPDAAIHFLQKYTENYNYKDLTSPAWAHYHIAKMQVLQNNQDKALNHVNKALAVQFNFPEAEKLKRQILEM
;
A
#
# COMPACT_ATOMS: atom_id res chain seq x y z
N MET A 1 9.53 56.04 25.66
CA MET A 1 10.31 54.78 25.59
C MET A 1 9.51 53.56 26.08
N THR A 2 8.54 53.72 26.96
CA THR A 2 7.66 52.65 27.48
C THR A 2 6.60 52.15 26.49
N ARG A 3 6.17 52.97 25.52
CA ARG A 3 5.10 52.62 24.58
C ARG A 3 5.51 51.63 23.48
N TYR A 4 6.80 51.55 23.15
CA TYR A 4 7.36 50.60 22.17
C TYR A 4 7.72 49.24 22.79
N ILE A 5 7.99 49.20 24.10
CA ILE A 5 8.29 47.98 24.84
C ILE A 5 7.03 47.11 25.00
N VAL A 6 5.86 47.73 25.17
CA VAL A 6 4.58 47.03 25.26
C VAL A 6 4.16 46.43 23.91
N THR A 7 4.46 47.10 22.79
CA THR A 7 4.18 46.57 21.44
C THR A 7 5.08 45.41 21.05
N PHE A 8 6.33 45.37 21.56
CA PHE A 8 7.26 44.26 21.32
C PHE A 8 6.90 43.00 22.13
N LEU A 9 6.40 43.17 23.36
CA LEU A 9 5.94 42.06 24.22
C LEU A 9 4.66 41.38 23.73
N LEU A 10 3.80 42.10 23.00
CA LEU A 10 2.61 41.54 22.35
C LEU A 10 2.91 40.76 21.06
N PHE A 11 4.09 40.96 20.45
CA PHE A 11 4.49 40.24 19.23
C PHE A 11 5.16 38.89 19.53
N VAL A 12 5.75 38.73 20.73
CA VAL A 12 6.44 37.50 21.16
C VAL A 12 5.46 36.43 21.68
N LEU A 13 4.25 36.80 22.09
CA LEU A 13 3.26 35.84 22.61
C LEU A 13 2.47 35.08 21.52
N CYS A 14 2.56 35.45 20.25
CA CYS A 14 1.83 34.80 19.15
C CYS A 14 2.59 33.67 18.45
N PHE A 15 3.81 33.32 18.89
CA PHE A 15 4.68 32.35 18.20
C PHE A 15 4.92 31.03 18.95
N LEU A 16 4.23 30.76 20.06
CA LEU A 16 4.42 29.53 20.85
C LEU A 16 3.57 28.28 20.48
N PRO A 17 2.53 28.30 19.61
CA PRO A 17 1.77 27.06 19.35
C PRO A 17 2.47 26.09 18.38
N SER A 18 3.50 26.52 17.64
CA SER A 18 4.16 25.69 16.62
C SER A 18 5.11 24.63 17.20
N VAL A 19 5.75 24.90 18.34
CA VAL A 19 6.71 23.97 18.96
C VAL A 19 5.98 22.78 19.59
N GLU A 20 4.85 23.00 20.26
CA GLU A 20 4.08 21.94 20.92
C GLU A 20 3.48 20.94 19.93
N ALA A 21 2.89 21.43 18.83
CA ALA A 21 2.33 20.57 17.79
C ALA A 21 3.41 19.71 17.11
N GLN A 22 4.58 20.30 16.82
CA GLN A 22 5.72 19.58 16.25
C GLN A 22 6.19 18.45 17.19
N THR A 23 6.31 18.73 18.50
CA THR A 23 6.68 17.71 19.50
C THR A 23 5.64 16.59 19.59
N LYS A 24 4.34 16.89 19.53
CA LYS A 24 3.29 15.86 19.56
C LYS A 24 3.27 14.98 18.31
N ILE A 25 3.53 15.55 17.12
CA ILE A 25 3.67 14.77 15.89
C ILE A 25 4.81 13.74 16.02
N GLU A 26 5.99 14.17 16.50
CA GLU A 26 7.14 13.28 16.68
C GLU A 26 6.86 12.16 17.70
N VAL A 27 6.10 12.45 18.76
CA VAL A 27 5.63 11.44 19.71
C VAL A 27 4.72 10.41 19.03
N GLY A 28 3.77 10.86 18.21
CA GLY A 28 2.89 9.99 17.43
C GLY A 28 3.65 9.11 16.44
N GLU A 29 4.62 9.68 15.71
CA GLU A 29 5.51 8.96 14.80
C GLU A 29 6.34 7.89 15.53
N ASN A 30 6.86 8.21 16.73
CA ASN A 30 7.59 7.24 17.54
C ASN A 30 6.70 6.07 17.98
N PHE A 31 5.43 6.34 18.32
CA PHE A 31 4.47 5.27 18.60
C PHE A 31 4.21 4.40 17.35
N LEU A 32 4.10 4.98 16.15
CA LEU A 32 3.97 4.21 14.91
C LEU A 32 5.19 3.33 14.64
N ASN A 33 6.40 3.85 14.84
CA ASN A 33 7.66 3.11 14.69
C ASN A 33 7.78 1.93 15.67
N GLN A 34 7.12 2.01 16.83
CA GLN A 34 7.04 0.94 17.83
C GLN A 34 5.82 0.04 17.64
N HIS A 35 5.10 0.14 16.52
CA HIS A 35 3.85 -0.56 16.23
C HIS A 35 2.71 -0.31 17.25
N GLN A 36 2.80 0.77 18.03
CA GLN A 36 1.79 1.17 19.03
C GLN A 36 0.70 2.05 18.38
N ILE A 37 0.03 1.52 17.35
CA ILE A 37 -0.91 2.26 16.48
C ILE A 37 -2.01 2.98 17.29
N LYS A 38 -2.60 2.31 18.29
CA LYS A 38 -3.65 2.90 19.14
C LYS A 38 -3.16 4.14 19.90
N ARG A 39 -1.91 4.13 20.39
CA ARG A 39 -1.32 5.27 21.11
C ARG A 39 -1.01 6.41 20.15
N ALA A 40 -0.47 6.09 18.97
CA ALA A 40 -0.23 7.08 17.93
C ALA A 40 -1.54 7.79 17.52
N LYS A 41 -2.60 7.03 17.27
CA LYS A 41 -3.93 7.54 16.94
C LYS A 41 -4.44 8.54 17.98
N ASN A 42 -4.39 8.19 19.27
CA ASN A 42 -4.81 9.09 20.35
C ASN A 42 -4.04 10.42 20.34
N VAL A 43 -2.73 10.39 20.05
CA VAL A 43 -1.90 11.61 19.96
C VAL A 43 -2.33 12.48 18.77
N PHE A 44 -2.59 11.87 17.62
CA PHE A 44 -3.02 12.61 16.42
C PHE A 44 -4.43 13.18 16.54
N GLU A 45 -5.34 12.52 17.26
CA GLU A 45 -6.69 13.02 17.54
C GLU A 45 -6.70 14.33 18.36
N GLU A 46 -5.67 14.58 19.19
CA GLU A 46 -5.49 15.85 19.89
C GLU A 46 -5.06 17.02 18.96
N LEU A 47 -4.68 16.71 17.71
CA LEU A 47 -4.14 17.65 16.73
C LEU A 47 -5.09 17.85 15.55
N SER A 48 -6.38 18.03 15.82
CA SER A 48 -7.47 18.00 14.82
C SER A 48 -7.32 18.94 13.63
N ASN A 49 -6.52 20.02 13.73
CA ASN A 49 -6.31 21.00 12.65
C ASN A 49 -4.92 20.90 12.00
N ASN A 50 -4.10 19.92 12.40
CA ASN A 50 -2.75 19.73 11.84
C ASN A 50 -2.83 18.78 10.64
N LYS A 51 -2.50 19.28 9.44
CA LYS A 51 -2.55 18.50 8.18
C LYS A 51 -1.82 17.16 8.27
N LYS A 52 -0.65 17.13 8.92
CA LYS A 52 0.14 15.89 9.07
C LYS A 52 -0.50 14.91 10.05
N ALA A 53 -1.12 15.39 11.13
CA ALA A 53 -1.91 14.53 12.02
C ALA A 53 -3.13 13.94 11.31
N ILE A 54 -3.86 14.75 10.54
CA ILE A 54 -5.00 14.32 9.72
C ILE A 54 -4.55 13.25 8.72
N GLU A 55 -3.41 13.46 8.05
CA GLU A 55 -2.82 12.49 7.14
C GLU A 55 -2.53 11.15 7.83
N TYR A 56 -1.93 11.17 9.03
CA TYR A 56 -1.71 9.94 9.80
C TYR A 56 -3.00 9.27 10.25
N LEU A 57 -4.02 10.03 10.62
CA LEU A 57 -5.33 9.48 10.97
C LEU A 57 -6.00 8.79 9.78
N GLY A 58 -5.88 9.38 8.59
CA GLY A 58 -6.26 8.77 7.32
C GLY A 58 -5.51 7.46 7.08
N ASP A 59 -4.18 7.46 7.21
CA ASP A 59 -3.35 6.27 6.97
C ASP A 59 -3.69 5.13 7.94
N ILE A 60 -3.88 5.45 9.22
CA ILE A 60 -4.30 4.49 10.25
C ILE A 60 -5.71 3.96 9.94
N ALA A 61 -6.64 4.82 9.52
CA ALA A 61 -7.97 4.38 9.12
C ALA A 61 -7.93 3.44 7.91
N SER A 62 -7.08 3.73 6.91
CA SER A 62 -6.83 2.83 5.77
C SER A 62 -6.27 1.48 6.22
N PHE A 63 -5.28 1.49 7.14
CA PHE A 63 -4.72 0.27 7.71
C PHE A 63 -5.76 -0.60 8.43
N GLU A 64 -6.64 0.05 9.19
CA GLU A 64 -7.76 -0.57 9.89
C GLU A 64 -8.94 -0.91 8.95
N LYS A 65 -8.80 -0.63 7.64
CA LYS A 65 -9.84 -0.80 6.61
C LYS A 65 -11.14 -0.04 6.91
N ARG A 66 -11.05 1.03 7.69
CA ARG A 66 -12.15 1.97 7.96
C ARG A 66 -12.18 3.00 6.84
N TRP A 67 -12.57 2.55 5.64
CA TRP A 67 -12.44 3.34 4.42
C TRP A 67 -13.24 4.63 4.44
N ASP A 68 -14.44 4.64 5.05
CA ASP A 68 -15.25 5.85 5.21
C ASP A 68 -14.53 6.93 6.04
N ASP A 69 -13.87 6.53 7.13
CA ASP A 69 -13.09 7.44 7.97
C ASP A 69 -11.84 7.95 7.22
N ALA A 70 -11.15 7.05 6.51
CA ALA A 70 -9.97 7.41 5.72
C ALA A 70 -10.30 8.44 4.64
N ILE A 71 -11.39 8.19 3.89
CA ILE A 71 -11.90 9.12 2.86
C ILE A 71 -12.18 10.49 3.48
N LYS A 72 -12.88 10.55 4.60
CA LYS A 72 -13.19 11.82 5.27
C LYS A 72 -11.94 12.63 5.60
N TYR A 73 -10.89 11.98 6.14
CA TYR A 73 -9.63 12.67 6.45
C TYR A 73 -8.92 13.15 5.19
N TYR A 74 -8.89 12.33 4.12
CA TYR A 74 -8.23 12.73 2.87
C TYR A 74 -9.01 13.78 2.07
N GLU A 75 -10.34 13.76 2.11
CA GLU A 75 -11.19 14.82 1.55
C GLU A 75 -10.84 16.17 2.18
N GLU A 76 -10.75 16.23 3.51
CA GLU A 76 -10.32 17.45 4.21
C GLU A 76 -8.94 17.94 3.74
N LEU A 77 -7.99 17.02 3.52
CA LEU A 77 -6.66 17.38 3.03
C LEU A 77 -6.68 17.91 1.59
N VAL A 78 -7.46 17.29 0.70
CA VAL A 78 -7.61 17.71 -0.70
C VAL A 78 -8.35 19.04 -0.79
N GLU A 79 -9.39 19.28 0.02
CA GLU A 79 -10.09 20.57 0.08
C GLU A 79 -9.14 21.71 0.46
N ASN A 80 -8.21 21.46 1.38
CA ASN A 80 -7.23 22.44 1.85
C ASN A 80 -5.98 22.56 0.97
N ASP A 81 -5.73 21.60 0.09
CA ASP A 81 -4.54 21.52 -0.78
C ASP A 81 -4.80 20.66 -2.03
N PRO A 82 -5.58 21.19 -3.00
CA PRO A 82 -6.08 20.42 -4.13
C PRO A 82 -5.00 20.01 -5.14
N ASP A 83 -3.84 20.67 -5.12
CA ASP A 83 -2.71 20.39 -6.00
C ASP A 83 -1.63 19.50 -5.34
N SER A 84 -1.92 18.92 -4.16
CA SER A 84 -1.07 17.90 -3.55
C SER A 84 -1.28 16.54 -4.24
N ALA A 85 -0.26 16.07 -4.98
CA ALA A 85 -0.29 14.74 -5.58
C ALA A 85 -0.49 13.63 -4.53
N VAL A 86 0.14 13.79 -3.35
CA VAL A 86 0.03 12.82 -2.25
C VAL A 86 -1.40 12.71 -1.74
N TYR A 87 -2.11 13.82 -1.51
CA TYR A 87 -3.47 13.77 -0.97
C TYR A 87 -4.47 13.26 -2.00
N ASN A 88 -4.33 13.69 -3.26
CA ASN A 88 -5.13 13.14 -4.36
C ASN A 88 -4.92 11.62 -4.48
N PHE A 89 -3.67 11.14 -4.37
CA PHE A 89 -3.37 9.70 -4.44
C PHE A 89 -4.04 8.94 -3.30
N LYS A 90 -3.90 9.42 -2.07
CA LYS A 90 -4.49 8.78 -0.88
C LYS A 90 -6.02 8.74 -0.94
N LEU A 91 -6.66 9.83 -1.37
CA LEU A 91 -8.10 9.89 -1.55
C LEU A 91 -8.58 8.94 -2.66
N GLY A 92 -7.95 9.00 -3.84
CA GLY A 92 -8.26 8.10 -4.95
C GLY A 92 -8.06 6.61 -4.59
N GLY A 93 -6.97 6.31 -3.87
CA GLY A 93 -6.69 4.98 -3.36
C GLY A 93 -7.74 4.49 -2.35
N ALA A 94 -8.11 5.30 -1.36
CA ALA A 94 -9.13 4.94 -0.36
C ALA A 94 -10.51 4.73 -0.99
N LEU A 95 -10.90 5.58 -1.96
CA LEU A 95 -12.11 5.40 -2.75
C LEU A 95 -12.07 4.09 -3.55
N GLY A 96 -10.94 3.77 -4.17
CA GLY A 96 -10.72 2.52 -4.88
C GLY A 96 -10.89 1.30 -3.98
N MET A 97 -10.24 1.30 -2.81
CA MET A 97 -10.34 0.21 -1.84
C MET A 97 -11.78 0.02 -1.33
N LYS A 98 -12.49 1.12 -1.03
CA LYS A 98 -13.92 1.07 -0.68
C LYS A 98 -14.78 0.51 -1.80
N ALA A 99 -14.51 0.88 -3.05
CA ALA A 99 -15.25 0.38 -4.20
C ALA A 99 -15.08 -1.14 -4.40
N MET A 100 -13.89 -1.70 -4.09
CA MET A 100 -13.63 -3.14 -4.15
C MET A 100 -14.43 -3.95 -3.11
N GLU A 101 -14.76 -3.35 -1.97
CA GLU A 101 -15.59 -3.98 -0.92
C GLU A 101 -17.09 -3.70 -1.09
N ALA A 102 -17.46 -2.78 -1.98
CA ALA A 102 -18.84 -2.38 -2.21
C ALA A 102 -19.56 -3.29 -3.23
N SER A 103 -20.89 -3.16 -3.31
CA SER A 103 -21.64 -3.77 -4.40
C SER A 103 -21.27 -3.13 -5.74
N LYS A 104 -21.35 -3.89 -6.84
CA LYS A 104 -21.01 -3.39 -8.19
C LYS A 104 -21.69 -2.05 -8.55
N PHE A 105 -22.93 -1.86 -8.12
CA PHE A 105 -23.67 -0.61 -8.34
C PHE A 105 -23.04 0.57 -7.57
N LYS A 106 -22.73 0.40 -6.29
CA LYS A 106 -22.06 1.43 -5.48
C LYS A 106 -20.66 1.72 -6.02
N ALA A 107 -19.91 0.67 -6.38
CA ALA A 107 -18.59 0.81 -7.00
C ALA A 107 -18.67 1.65 -8.28
N ALA A 108 -19.66 1.39 -9.16
CA ALA A 108 -19.84 2.15 -10.40
C ALA A 108 -20.07 3.65 -10.17
N LEU A 109 -20.77 4.04 -9.08
CA LEU A 109 -20.97 5.46 -8.73
C LEU A 109 -19.66 6.16 -8.29
N MET A 110 -18.68 5.40 -7.81
CA MET A 110 -17.40 5.93 -7.31
C MET A 110 -16.32 6.02 -8.39
N VAL A 111 -16.49 5.34 -9.53
CA VAL A 111 -15.48 5.26 -10.60
C VAL A 111 -15.05 6.65 -11.10
N GLY A 112 -16.00 7.58 -11.22
CA GLY A 112 -15.71 8.95 -11.67
C GLY A 112 -14.72 9.67 -10.75
N ASP A 113 -14.95 9.62 -9.45
CA ASP A 113 -14.10 10.28 -8.45
C ASP A 113 -12.73 9.59 -8.36
N ILE A 114 -12.70 8.26 -8.38
CA ILE A 114 -11.46 7.47 -8.40
C ILE A 114 -10.59 7.88 -9.59
N LYS A 115 -11.17 7.90 -10.81
CA LYS A 115 -10.45 8.33 -12.01
C LYS A 115 -9.97 9.76 -11.89
N THR A 116 -10.78 10.65 -11.33
CA THR A 116 -10.42 12.07 -11.18
C THR A 116 -9.18 12.23 -10.31
N TYR A 117 -9.18 11.67 -9.10
CA TYR A 117 -8.08 11.83 -8.15
C TYR A 117 -6.81 11.09 -8.57
N LEU A 118 -6.92 9.90 -9.17
CA LEU A 118 -5.75 9.18 -9.68
C LEU A 118 -5.15 9.86 -10.92
N ASN A 119 -5.94 10.32 -11.88
CA ASN A 119 -5.38 11.05 -13.03
C ASN A 119 -4.74 12.38 -12.60
N LYS A 120 -5.39 13.15 -11.71
CA LYS A 120 -4.82 14.37 -11.14
C LYS A 120 -3.47 14.12 -10.47
N THR A 121 -3.33 13.01 -9.74
CA THR A 121 -2.05 12.60 -9.15
C THR A 121 -0.99 12.36 -10.22
N ALA A 122 -1.31 11.61 -11.29
CA ALA A 122 -0.37 11.30 -12.37
C ALA A 122 0.06 12.55 -13.17
N GLU A 123 -0.82 13.55 -13.28
CA GLU A 123 -0.54 14.85 -13.87
C GLU A 123 0.39 15.70 -13.00
N LEU A 124 0.13 15.74 -11.69
CA LEU A 124 0.92 16.52 -10.72
C LEU A 124 2.31 15.92 -10.49
N ASP A 125 2.43 14.59 -10.45
CA ASP A 125 3.70 13.87 -10.30
C ASP A 125 3.92 12.85 -11.42
N LYS A 126 4.77 13.25 -12.37
CA LYS A 126 5.16 12.45 -13.53
C LYS A 126 6.02 11.24 -13.21
N ASN A 127 6.57 11.15 -12.00
CA ASN A 127 7.40 10.02 -11.57
C ASN A 127 6.70 9.13 -10.54
N HIS A 128 5.44 9.40 -10.19
CA HIS A 128 4.70 8.58 -9.25
C HIS A 128 4.39 7.20 -9.86
N SER A 129 5.07 6.16 -9.37
CA SER A 129 4.95 4.77 -9.83
C SER A 129 3.60 4.15 -9.43
N GLU A 130 3.19 4.34 -8.17
CA GLU A 130 2.01 3.68 -7.62
C GLU A 130 0.70 4.14 -8.25
N VAL A 131 0.55 5.41 -8.60
CA VAL A 131 -0.65 5.88 -9.30
C VAL A 131 -0.75 5.30 -10.70
N ARG A 132 0.38 5.15 -11.41
CA ARG A 132 0.40 4.56 -12.76
C ARG A 132 0.02 3.08 -12.69
N ARG A 133 0.55 2.37 -11.69
CA ARG A 133 0.13 1.02 -11.33
C ARG A 133 -1.38 0.93 -11.09
N ALA A 134 -1.93 1.79 -10.23
CA ALA A 134 -3.35 1.81 -9.92
C ALA A 134 -4.22 2.14 -11.14
N LEU A 135 -3.76 3.05 -12.01
CA LEU A 135 -4.45 3.38 -13.27
C LEU A 135 -4.46 2.20 -14.24
N VAL A 136 -3.35 1.46 -14.40
CA VAL A 136 -3.35 0.20 -15.18
C VAL A 136 -4.43 -0.76 -14.68
N GLU A 137 -4.47 -1.01 -13.36
CA GLU A 137 -5.43 -1.93 -12.77
C GLU A 137 -6.87 -1.44 -12.98
N LEU A 138 -7.12 -0.13 -12.77
CA LEU A 138 -8.43 0.49 -12.96
C LEU A 138 -8.92 0.36 -14.41
N TYR A 139 -8.10 0.77 -15.39
CA TYR A 139 -8.49 0.73 -16.80
C TYR A 139 -8.73 -0.69 -17.32
N MET A 140 -8.04 -1.69 -16.78
CA MET A 140 -8.26 -3.09 -17.11
C MET A 140 -9.47 -3.71 -16.41
N GLN A 141 -9.87 -3.22 -15.22
CA GLN A 141 -11.03 -3.73 -14.48
C GLN A 141 -12.36 -3.19 -14.97
N LEU A 142 -12.37 -1.96 -15.49
CA LEU A 142 -13.59 -1.31 -15.93
C LEU A 142 -14.06 -1.86 -17.29
N PRO A 143 -15.37 -2.08 -17.48
CA PRO A 143 -15.95 -2.23 -18.81
C PRO A 143 -15.67 -1.00 -19.69
N SER A 144 -15.50 -1.20 -21.00
CA SER A 144 -15.17 -0.11 -21.94
C SER A 144 -16.20 1.03 -21.93
N PHE A 145 -17.49 0.72 -21.78
CA PHE A 145 -18.56 1.73 -21.77
C PHE A 145 -18.55 2.66 -20.53
N ILE A 146 -17.85 2.28 -19.44
CA ILE A 146 -17.61 3.16 -18.28
C ILE A 146 -16.15 3.64 -18.20
N GLY A 147 -15.40 3.46 -19.29
CA GLY A 147 -14.09 4.03 -19.48
C GLY A 147 -12.93 3.15 -19.03
N GLY A 148 -13.07 1.83 -19.12
CA GLY A 148 -11.92 0.91 -19.22
C GLY A 148 -11.31 0.93 -20.62
N ASP A 149 -9.99 0.78 -20.69
CA ASP A 149 -9.22 0.99 -21.91
C ASP A 149 -7.83 0.31 -21.80
N GLU A 150 -7.64 -0.78 -22.54
CA GLU A 150 -6.37 -1.53 -22.54
C GLU A 150 -5.22 -0.72 -23.15
N GLU A 151 -5.48 0.13 -24.15
CA GLU A 151 -4.43 0.94 -24.77
C GLU A 151 -3.90 1.97 -23.78
N ILE A 152 -4.79 2.62 -23.02
CA ILE A 152 -4.40 3.54 -21.94
C ILE A 152 -3.65 2.80 -20.84
N ALA A 153 -4.11 1.60 -20.44
CA ALA A 153 -3.38 0.77 -19.48
C ALA A 153 -1.96 0.46 -19.98
N GLN A 154 -1.80 0.09 -21.25
CA GLN A 154 -0.49 -0.18 -21.85
C GLN A 154 0.39 1.07 -21.95
N GLN A 155 -0.18 2.26 -22.13
CA GLN A 155 0.55 3.53 -22.07
C GLN A 155 1.16 3.76 -20.68
N TYR A 156 0.41 3.54 -19.60
CA TYR A 156 0.95 3.65 -18.24
C TYR A 156 2.02 2.61 -17.94
N VAL A 157 1.94 1.39 -18.49
CA VAL A 157 3.04 0.42 -18.44
C VAL A 157 4.30 0.98 -19.10
N ASN A 158 4.15 1.67 -20.24
CA ASN A 158 5.28 2.28 -20.93
C ASN A 158 5.89 3.45 -20.15
N GLU A 159 5.08 4.26 -19.48
CA GLU A 159 5.58 5.27 -18.53
C GLU A 159 6.32 4.62 -17.37
N LEU A 160 5.79 3.54 -16.79
CA LEU A 160 6.45 2.82 -15.71
C LEU A 160 7.81 2.26 -16.12
N LYS A 161 8.02 1.85 -17.38
CA LYS A 161 9.32 1.32 -17.84
C LYS A 161 10.47 2.31 -17.65
N SER A 162 10.21 3.63 -17.72
CA SER A 162 11.22 4.66 -17.48
C SER A 162 11.33 5.08 -16.02
N ILE A 163 10.27 4.91 -15.24
CA ILE A 163 10.18 5.30 -13.83
C ILE A 163 10.66 4.17 -12.92
N ASN A 164 9.98 3.03 -12.97
CA ASN A 164 10.22 1.87 -12.12
C ASN A 164 9.90 0.58 -12.88
N LYS A 165 10.96 -0.15 -13.30
CA LYS A 165 10.82 -1.37 -14.08
C LYS A 165 10.13 -2.51 -13.34
N VAL A 166 10.25 -2.58 -12.01
CA VAL A 166 9.57 -3.64 -11.23
C VAL A 166 8.05 -3.43 -11.33
N ASP A 167 7.59 -2.21 -11.06
CA ASP A 167 6.17 -1.86 -11.19
C ASP A 167 5.67 -2.02 -12.64
N ALA A 168 6.50 -1.67 -13.64
CA ALA A 168 6.17 -1.86 -15.06
C ALA A 168 5.88 -3.32 -15.41
N TYR A 169 6.76 -4.25 -14.99
CA TYR A 169 6.60 -5.67 -15.28
C TYR A 169 5.45 -6.29 -14.50
N LEU A 170 5.26 -5.90 -13.24
CA LEU A 170 4.08 -6.35 -12.50
C LEU A 170 2.79 -5.85 -13.17
N ALA A 171 2.82 -4.68 -13.83
CA ALA A 171 1.65 -4.05 -14.44
C ALA A 171 1.33 -4.77 -15.74
N GLN A 172 2.37 -5.10 -16.51
CA GLN A 172 2.25 -5.99 -17.65
C GLN A 172 1.70 -7.36 -17.24
N ALA A 173 2.21 -7.95 -16.15
CA ALA A 173 1.69 -9.22 -15.64
C ALA A 173 0.20 -9.13 -15.25
N TYR A 174 -0.26 -7.97 -14.78
CA TYR A 174 -1.67 -7.74 -14.49
C TYR A 174 -2.52 -7.71 -15.77
N ILE A 175 -2.07 -7.00 -16.82
CA ILE A 175 -2.74 -6.98 -18.13
C ILE A 175 -2.82 -8.40 -18.71
N ASN A 176 -1.68 -9.11 -18.75
CA ASN A 176 -1.62 -10.47 -19.30
C ASN A 176 -2.55 -11.44 -18.53
N LYS A 177 -2.62 -11.30 -17.19
CA LYS A 177 -3.59 -12.06 -16.38
C LYS A 177 -5.03 -11.77 -16.77
N ALA A 178 -5.39 -10.50 -16.99
CA ALA A 178 -6.75 -10.11 -17.39
C ALA A 178 -7.14 -10.63 -18.79
N LYS A 179 -6.13 -10.92 -19.64
CA LYS A 179 -6.28 -11.48 -20.99
C LYS A 179 -6.15 -13.01 -21.02
N ASP A 180 -6.02 -13.66 -19.87
CA ASP A 180 -5.77 -15.10 -19.73
C ASP A 180 -4.48 -15.60 -20.44
N GLU A 181 -3.50 -14.71 -20.62
CA GLU A 181 -2.19 -14.97 -21.22
C GLU A 181 -1.18 -15.45 -20.16
N GLN A 182 -1.22 -16.74 -19.84
CA GLN A 182 -0.51 -17.32 -18.69
C GLN A 182 1.02 -17.29 -18.83
N ASP A 183 1.54 -17.62 -20.01
CA ASP A 183 2.99 -17.69 -20.24
C ASP A 183 3.61 -16.28 -20.18
N GLU A 184 2.95 -15.31 -20.80
CA GLU A 184 3.34 -13.89 -20.80
C GLU A 184 3.21 -13.28 -19.40
N MET A 185 2.20 -13.66 -18.63
CA MET A 185 2.09 -13.27 -17.23
C MET A 185 3.29 -13.81 -16.43
N GLN A 186 3.63 -15.08 -16.59
CA GLN A 186 4.74 -15.71 -15.88
C GLN A 186 6.09 -15.09 -16.25
N GLU A 187 6.31 -14.79 -17.53
CA GLU A 187 7.51 -14.09 -18.00
C GLU A 187 7.62 -12.68 -17.40
N ALA A 188 6.51 -11.94 -17.37
CA ALA A 188 6.46 -10.61 -16.78
C ALA A 188 6.75 -10.64 -15.27
N VAL A 189 6.18 -11.59 -14.51
CA VAL A 189 6.51 -11.75 -13.07
C VAL A 189 7.98 -12.14 -12.88
N SER A 190 8.52 -13.05 -13.69
CA SER A 190 9.94 -13.44 -13.65
C SER A 190 10.86 -12.23 -13.90
N SER A 191 10.50 -11.38 -14.86
CA SER A 191 11.21 -10.14 -15.14
C SER A 191 11.16 -9.17 -13.96
N ALA A 192 9.99 -8.98 -13.34
CA ALA A 192 9.84 -8.14 -12.16
C ALA A 192 10.76 -8.62 -11.01
N LEU A 193 10.79 -9.93 -10.74
CA LEU A 193 11.65 -10.54 -9.73
C LEU A 193 13.13 -10.31 -10.04
N HIS A 194 13.57 -10.52 -11.28
CA HIS A 194 14.95 -10.29 -11.68
C HIS A 194 15.37 -8.82 -11.52
N TYR A 195 14.53 -7.87 -11.92
CA TYR A 195 14.83 -6.44 -11.74
C TYR A 195 14.87 -6.05 -10.27
N ALA A 196 13.96 -6.58 -9.45
CA ALA A 196 13.92 -6.36 -8.01
C ALA A 196 15.18 -6.89 -7.30
N GLN A 197 15.61 -8.12 -7.64
CA GLN A 197 16.82 -8.72 -7.06
C GLN A 197 18.09 -7.95 -7.42
N ASN A 198 18.20 -7.49 -8.68
CA ASN A 198 19.39 -6.78 -9.16
C ASN A 198 19.40 -5.29 -8.80
N ASN A 199 18.23 -4.70 -8.52
CA ASN A 199 18.11 -3.28 -8.19
C ASN A 199 17.13 -3.06 -7.02
N PRO A 200 17.53 -3.36 -5.77
CA PRO A 200 16.66 -3.24 -4.60
C PRO A 200 16.07 -1.84 -4.39
N LYS A 201 16.70 -0.79 -4.93
CA LYS A 201 16.18 0.60 -4.91
C LYS A 201 14.86 0.80 -5.66
N LEU A 202 14.48 -0.14 -6.54
CA LEU A 202 13.18 -0.13 -7.21
C LEU A 202 12.05 -0.60 -6.29
N ILE A 203 12.39 -1.13 -5.11
CA ILE A 203 11.42 -1.48 -4.08
C ILE A 203 11.16 -0.25 -3.21
N GLU A 204 10.27 0.62 -3.70
CA GLU A 204 9.95 1.91 -3.06
C GLU A 204 9.12 1.76 -1.77
N ARG A 205 8.39 0.64 -1.65
CA ARG A 205 7.47 0.35 -0.55
C ARG A 205 7.60 -1.09 -0.09
N ASN A 206 7.41 -1.34 1.20
CA ASN A 206 7.51 -2.69 1.76
C ASN A 206 6.50 -3.66 1.14
N TYR A 207 5.28 -3.20 0.87
CA TYR A 207 4.23 -3.97 0.20
C TYR A 207 4.66 -4.60 -1.13
N LEU A 208 5.58 -3.98 -1.88
CA LEU A 208 6.06 -4.53 -3.15
C LEU A 208 6.87 -5.83 -2.93
N ASN A 209 7.51 -6.01 -1.77
CA ASN A 209 8.09 -7.29 -1.37
C ASN A 209 7.02 -8.38 -1.22
N TYR A 210 5.86 -8.04 -0.63
CA TYR A 210 4.75 -8.99 -0.53
C TYR A 210 4.24 -9.38 -1.91
N GLU A 211 3.97 -8.41 -2.77
CA GLU A 211 3.41 -8.65 -4.11
C GLU A 211 4.34 -9.52 -4.97
N LEU A 212 5.65 -9.22 -4.97
CA LEU A 212 6.64 -10.02 -5.70
C LEU A 212 6.66 -11.47 -5.21
N GLY A 213 6.75 -11.64 -3.89
CA GLY A 213 6.87 -12.97 -3.30
C GLY A 213 5.59 -13.79 -3.37
N GLU A 214 4.42 -13.16 -3.23
CA GLU A 214 3.11 -13.80 -3.39
C GLU A 214 2.92 -14.29 -4.82
N ARG A 215 3.17 -13.43 -5.83
CA ARG A 215 3.04 -13.81 -7.25
C ARG A 215 3.97 -14.94 -7.62
N ALA A 216 5.23 -14.88 -7.17
CA ALA A 216 6.21 -15.95 -7.36
C ALA A 216 5.73 -17.28 -6.75
N ALA A 217 5.23 -17.22 -5.51
CA ALA A 217 4.71 -18.40 -4.80
C ALA A 217 3.45 -18.98 -5.43
N THR A 218 2.55 -18.13 -5.93
CA THR A 218 1.31 -18.52 -6.61
C THR A 218 1.58 -19.18 -7.96
N LEU A 219 2.53 -18.64 -8.73
CA LEU A 219 2.99 -19.21 -9.99
C LEU A 219 3.98 -20.38 -9.80
N LYS A 220 4.44 -20.62 -8.57
CA LYS A 220 5.45 -21.64 -8.23
C LYS A 220 6.76 -21.46 -9.01
N ILE A 221 7.15 -20.22 -9.27
CA ILE A 221 8.40 -19.85 -9.92
C ILE A 221 9.37 -19.27 -8.89
N MET A 222 10.67 -19.43 -9.13
CA MET A 222 11.74 -18.82 -8.34
C MET A 222 11.52 -18.91 -6.82
N PRO A 223 11.36 -20.11 -6.24
CA PRO A 223 10.95 -20.29 -4.84
C PRO A 223 11.86 -19.58 -3.84
N ASP A 224 13.17 -19.52 -4.09
CA ASP A 224 14.11 -18.79 -3.24
C ASP A 224 13.87 -17.28 -3.26
N ALA A 225 13.55 -16.71 -4.43
CA ALA A 225 13.20 -15.30 -4.56
C ALA A 225 11.86 -15.02 -3.86
N ALA A 226 10.88 -15.92 -4.02
CA ALA A 226 9.60 -15.82 -3.33
C ALA A 226 9.79 -15.74 -1.80
N ILE A 227 10.56 -16.68 -1.24
CA ILE A 227 10.88 -16.71 0.19
C ILE A 227 11.62 -15.43 0.61
N HIS A 228 12.62 -15.00 -0.16
CA HIS A 228 13.41 -13.81 0.15
C HIS A 228 12.55 -12.55 0.27
N PHE A 229 11.70 -12.27 -0.73
CA PHE A 229 10.86 -11.08 -0.71
C PHE A 229 9.78 -11.17 0.40
N LEU A 230 9.15 -12.33 0.60
CA LEU A 230 8.18 -12.49 1.69
C LEU A 230 8.82 -12.34 3.08
N GLN A 231 10.06 -12.78 3.26
CA GLN A 231 10.82 -12.55 4.49
C GLN A 231 11.07 -11.06 4.70
N LYS A 232 11.57 -10.35 3.68
CA LYS A 232 11.75 -8.88 3.72
C LYS A 232 10.48 -8.14 4.06
N TYR A 233 9.35 -8.57 3.49
CA TYR A 233 8.05 -8.02 3.83
C TYR A 233 7.74 -8.18 5.33
N THR A 234 7.88 -9.38 5.87
CA THR A 234 7.59 -9.64 7.29
C THR A 234 8.56 -8.94 8.25
N GLU A 235 9.83 -8.76 7.87
CA GLU A 235 10.84 -8.07 8.68
C GLU A 235 10.56 -6.57 8.81
N ASN A 236 10.00 -5.95 7.75
CA ASN A 236 9.77 -4.50 7.69
C ASN A 236 8.28 -4.13 7.77
N TYR A 237 7.43 -5.11 8.13
CA TYR A 237 5.98 -4.94 8.20
C TYR A 237 5.61 -3.80 9.16
N ASN A 238 4.78 -2.87 8.70
CA ASN A 238 4.30 -1.76 9.52
C ASN A 238 2.87 -1.33 9.14
N TYR A 239 2.37 -0.25 9.76
CA TYR A 239 0.98 0.21 9.57
C TYR A 239 0.66 0.69 8.14
N LYS A 240 1.65 0.87 7.25
CA LYS A 240 1.43 1.18 5.84
C LYS A 240 1.15 -0.06 5.00
N ASP A 241 1.35 -1.27 5.55
CA ASP A 241 1.17 -2.53 4.84
C ASP A 241 -0.24 -3.09 5.10
N LEU A 242 -1.12 -3.02 4.10
CA LEU A 242 -2.54 -3.41 4.22
C LEU A 242 -2.78 -4.93 4.33
N THR A 243 -1.82 -5.74 3.89
CA THR A 243 -1.92 -7.21 3.96
C THR A 243 -1.35 -7.71 5.30
N SER A 244 -1.94 -8.74 5.88
CA SER A 244 -1.40 -9.33 7.12
C SER A 244 -0.11 -10.10 6.85
N PRO A 245 0.93 -10.01 7.70
CA PRO A 245 2.15 -10.81 7.57
C PRO A 245 1.88 -12.31 7.75
N ALA A 246 0.68 -12.69 8.26
CA ALA A 246 0.23 -14.08 8.28
C ALA A 246 0.20 -14.70 6.88
N TRP A 247 -0.29 -13.96 5.87
CA TRP A 247 -0.31 -14.43 4.49
C TRP A 247 1.10 -14.65 3.95
N ALA A 248 2.04 -13.76 4.26
CA ALA A 248 3.41 -13.91 3.83
C ALA A 248 4.07 -15.17 4.43
N HIS A 249 3.85 -15.42 5.73
CA HIS A 249 4.31 -16.65 6.37
C HIS A 249 3.65 -17.90 5.80
N TYR A 250 2.36 -17.85 5.47
CA TYR A 250 1.67 -18.94 4.79
C TYR A 250 2.29 -19.25 3.41
N HIS A 251 2.56 -18.24 2.59
CA HIS A 251 3.22 -18.42 1.29
C HIS A 251 4.66 -18.94 1.43
N ILE A 252 5.43 -18.47 2.41
CA ILE A 252 6.76 -19.02 2.72
C ILE A 252 6.65 -20.50 3.08
N ALA A 253 5.69 -20.88 3.94
CA ALA A 253 5.50 -22.28 4.31
C ALA A 253 5.22 -23.16 3.08
N LYS A 254 4.36 -22.71 2.16
CA LYS A 254 4.12 -23.42 0.88
C LYS A 254 5.40 -23.60 0.06
N MET A 255 6.24 -22.58 -0.04
CA MET A 255 7.50 -22.68 -0.78
C MET A 255 8.50 -23.63 -0.10
N GLN A 256 8.57 -23.64 1.24
CA GLN A 256 9.40 -24.57 1.99
C GLN A 256 8.95 -26.03 1.81
N VAL A 257 7.64 -26.29 1.70
CA VAL A 257 7.12 -27.62 1.36
C VAL A 257 7.63 -28.07 -0.02
N LEU A 258 7.57 -27.19 -1.04
CA LEU A 258 8.08 -27.51 -2.38
C LEU A 258 9.59 -27.80 -2.40
N GLN A 259 10.33 -27.25 -1.44
CA GLN A 259 11.77 -27.48 -1.28
C GLN A 259 12.10 -28.66 -0.35
N ASN A 260 11.10 -29.45 0.07
CA ASN A 260 11.26 -30.55 1.04
C ASN A 260 11.83 -30.11 2.40
N ASN A 261 11.64 -28.85 2.79
CA ASN A 261 12.09 -28.28 4.06
C ASN A 261 10.96 -28.27 5.11
N GLN A 262 10.52 -29.46 5.53
CA GLN A 262 9.33 -29.65 6.37
C GLN A 262 9.39 -28.87 7.71
N ASP A 263 10.54 -28.86 8.39
CA ASP A 263 10.73 -28.12 9.65
C ASP A 263 10.54 -26.60 9.47
N LYS A 264 11.10 -26.04 8.39
CA LYS A 264 10.94 -24.62 8.06
C LYS A 264 9.50 -24.30 7.67
N ALA A 265 8.86 -25.19 6.92
CA ALA A 265 7.45 -25.05 6.57
C ALA A 265 6.56 -25.03 7.82
N LEU A 266 6.78 -25.95 8.75
CA LEU A 266 6.04 -26.04 10.01
C LEU A 266 6.26 -24.79 10.89
N ASN A 267 7.49 -24.28 10.95
CA ASN A 267 7.78 -23.03 11.66
C ASN A 267 6.97 -21.86 11.08
N HIS A 268 7.02 -21.67 9.76
CA HIS A 268 6.32 -20.55 9.11
C HIS A 268 4.80 -20.67 9.20
N VAL A 269 4.21 -21.86 9.03
CA VAL A 269 2.75 -21.99 9.17
C VAL A 269 2.29 -21.72 10.61
N ASN A 270 3.09 -22.08 11.63
CA ASN A 270 2.81 -21.71 13.01
C ASN A 270 2.89 -20.20 13.23
N LYS A 271 3.86 -19.50 12.63
CA LYS A 271 3.93 -18.04 12.66
C LYS A 271 2.68 -17.41 12.02
N ALA A 272 2.22 -17.94 10.89
CA ALA A 272 0.99 -17.45 10.24
C ALA A 272 -0.22 -17.55 11.17
N LEU A 273 -0.41 -18.71 11.81
CA LEU A 273 -1.51 -18.97 12.74
C LEU A 273 -1.39 -18.18 14.06
N ALA A 274 -0.19 -17.78 14.47
CA ALA A 274 0.02 -16.93 15.63
C ALA A 274 -0.38 -15.46 15.37
N VAL A 275 -0.24 -15.00 14.12
CA VAL A 275 -0.59 -13.63 13.72
C VAL A 275 -2.09 -13.50 13.41
N GLN A 276 -2.68 -14.47 12.71
CA GLN A 276 -4.06 -14.42 12.28
C GLN A 276 -4.86 -15.59 12.86
N PHE A 277 -5.82 -15.26 13.73
CA PHE A 277 -6.80 -16.21 14.25
C PHE A 277 -7.77 -16.65 13.14
N ASN A 278 -8.21 -17.91 13.20
CA ASN A 278 -9.15 -18.52 12.25
C ASN A 278 -8.68 -18.35 10.79
N PHE A 279 -7.57 -19.02 10.45
CA PHE A 279 -6.95 -18.97 9.12
C PHE A 279 -6.98 -20.38 8.48
N PRO A 280 -8.09 -20.77 7.84
CA PRO A 280 -8.34 -22.15 7.41
C PRO A 280 -7.30 -22.71 6.44
N GLU A 281 -6.77 -21.86 5.55
CA GLU A 281 -5.75 -22.22 4.58
C GLU A 281 -4.45 -22.63 5.27
N ALA A 282 -4.02 -21.87 6.28
CA ALA A 282 -2.84 -22.19 7.07
C ALA A 282 -3.06 -23.42 7.96
N GLU A 283 -4.24 -23.60 8.55
CA GLU A 283 -4.57 -24.80 9.31
C GLU A 283 -4.56 -26.07 8.44
N LYS A 284 -5.11 -25.98 7.23
CA LYS A 284 -5.09 -27.07 6.25
C LYS A 284 -3.66 -27.41 5.86
N LEU A 285 -2.84 -26.40 5.54
CA LEU A 285 -1.44 -26.60 5.20
C LEU A 285 -0.66 -27.24 6.35
N LYS A 286 -0.89 -26.81 7.59
CA LYS A 286 -0.24 -27.41 8.77
C LYS A 286 -0.56 -28.90 8.91
N ARG A 287 -1.81 -29.30 8.71
CA ARG A 287 -2.20 -30.73 8.73
C ARG A 287 -1.46 -31.51 7.65
N GLN A 288 -1.43 -30.99 6.42
CA GLN A 288 -0.70 -31.61 5.31
C GLN A 288 0.79 -31.78 5.62
N ILE A 289 1.44 -30.75 6.19
CA ILE A 289 2.86 -30.81 6.58
C ILE A 289 3.11 -31.89 7.63
N LEU A 290 2.18 -32.12 8.58
CA LEU A 290 2.34 -33.13 9.63
C LEU A 290 2.09 -34.57 9.16
N GLU A 291 1.45 -34.73 7.99
CA GLU A 291 1.16 -36.04 7.37
C GLU A 291 2.24 -36.49 6.38
N MET A 292 3.16 -35.60 5.99
CA MET A 292 4.32 -35.88 5.12
C MET A 292 5.43 -36.60 5.88
#